data_AF-A0A2U2SGP4-F1
#
_entry.id   AF-A0A2U2SGP4-F1
#
_cell.length_a   1.000
_cell.length_b   1.000
_cell.length_c   1.000
_cell.angle_alpha   90.00
_cell.angle_beta   90.00
_cell.angle_gamma   90.00
#
_symmetry.space_group_name_H-M   'P 1'
#
loop_
_entity.id
_entity.type
_entity.pdbx_description
1 polymer ?
#
loop_
_entity_poly.entity_id
_entity_poly.type
_entity_poly.pdbx_seq_one_letter_code
_entity_poly.pdbx_strand_id
1 'polypeptide(L)'
;MMLKYGIMLWKVRADEGVPKRSRRLISPYNNRLLPKTMGQATLLYGCHHARGKLMRYVDFTIRARDWQDGHFKVEVTQSPLDRMREPEQVSQLPNLVRHLRNLERKRISTPDLRALGKQLAEMLLPPTVREMFFASMAALDPESGLRLRLVLDDLRVANLPWEYLYLSPLKEEHTPYGFLALDARISIVRHEAIPIAPGSVGARLPLKLVVGFASPAQCPRLDLATEREYIAKALDGVASVQVTFVEHLTAERLEVACQGAHMFHFAGHAGFMWQDNGRTAGYGAIFLEDAQGDLSPMPVEQLAQTLRRCGVRVVFLGGCETGRRDGVNAWSGVAPALMRVGIPAAVAMQYAIYDEAAIAFAHRFYAALSAGLSLDEAVTAGRLAILGRGKEAGTEWGVPVLYMRSSDGVIFPEMAADPSLEAFRHAQRVHVSQQVRQLRDRLTGIEVGQAPHTTLEVTQEIGRVAPGGEALGARIESIAAGVIHAIQKVEHIGPGGKLTGISLRRTGDRSAQALQPDEARVLRRER
;
A
#
# COMPACT_ATOMS: atom_id res chain seq x y z
N MET A 1 -4.39 12.59 -40.81
CA MET A 1 -4.82 12.64 -39.41
C MET A 1 -3.63 12.20 -38.55
N MET A 2 -2.75 13.13 -38.15
CA MET A 2 -1.58 12.80 -37.32
C MET A 2 -2.02 12.73 -35.85
N LEU A 3 -1.93 11.55 -35.24
CA LEU A 3 -2.00 11.39 -33.79
C LEU A 3 -0.81 12.15 -33.18
N LYS A 4 -1.08 13.29 -32.55
CA LYS A 4 -0.08 14.04 -31.79
C LYS A 4 -0.06 13.50 -30.37
N TYR A 5 0.89 12.62 -30.06
CA TYR A 5 1.15 12.26 -28.68
C TYR A 5 1.96 13.37 -28.02
N GLY A 6 1.45 13.92 -26.92
CA GLY A 6 2.20 14.83 -26.05
C GLY A 6 2.55 14.11 -24.75
N ILE A 7 3.85 13.97 -24.46
CA ILE A 7 4.35 13.56 -23.14
C ILE A 7 4.91 14.82 -22.49
N MET A 8 4.34 15.23 -21.35
CA MET A 8 4.85 16.35 -20.56
C MET A 8 5.39 15.84 -19.22
N LEU A 9 6.60 16.28 -18.88
CA LEU A 9 7.33 15.93 -17.66
C LEU A 9 7.49 17.18 -16.80
N TRP A 10 7.04 17.11 -15.55
CA TRP A 10 7.13 18.20 -14.58
C TRP A 10 7.91 17.73 -13.36
N LYS A 11 8.92 18.50 -12.95
CA LYS A 11 9.78 18.18 -11.80
C LYS A 11 9.92 19.39 -10.88
N VAL A 12 9.68 19.20 -9.59
CA VAL A 12 9.94 20.18 -8.53
C VAL A 12 10.86 19.55 -7.49
N ARG A 13 11.95 20.23 -7.13
CA ARG A 13 12.82 19.90 -6.00
C ARG A 13 12.61 20.93 -4.88
N ALA A 14 12.30 20.46 -3.69
CA ALA A 14 12.17 21.32 -2.52
C ALA A 14 13.52 21.46 -1.83
N ASP A 15 14.21 22.59 -2.06
CA ASP A 15 15.35 23.06 -1.25
C ASP A 15 15.76 24.53 -1.54
N GLU A 16 14.80 25.45 -1.66
CA GLU A 16 15.09 26.90 -1.64
C GLU A 16 14.15 27.64 -0.68
N GLY A 17 14.67 27.97 0.51
CA GLY A 17 13.98 28.69 1.57
C GLY A 17 13.61 30.14 1.22
N VAL A 18 12.53 30.61 1.84
CA VAL A 18 12.03 32.00 1.84
C VAL A 18 12.82 32.82 2.89
N PRO A 19 13.00 34.17 2.85
CA PRO A 19 12.99 35.19 1.78
C PRO A 19 14.22 36.16 1.82
N LYS A 20 14.32 37.10 0.87
CA LYS A 20 14.46 38.57 1.14
C LYS A 20 14.30 39.37 -0.17
N ARG A 21 13.73 40.57 -0.05
CA ARG A 21 13.38 41.51 -1.13
C ARG A 21 14.41 41.57 -2.27
N SER A 22 13.92 41.83 -3.49
CA SER A 22 14.65 42.14 -4.74
C SER A 22 15.49 41.02 -5.39
N ARG A 23 14.88 40.34 -6.38
CA ARG A 23 15.58 39.88 -7.60
C ARG A 23 14.70 40.15 -8.82
N ARG A 24 14.64 41.42 -9.23
CA ARG A 24 14.51 41.76 -10.65
C ARG A 24 15.82 41.35 -11.33
N LEU A 25 15.73 41.00 -12.61
CA LEU A 25 16.82 40.76 -13.57
C LEU A 25 17.60 39.45 -13.39
N ILE A 26 17.14 38.37 -14.03
CA ILE A 26 17.99 37.50 -14.87
C ILE A 26 17.16 36.94 -16.04
N SER A 27 17.10 37.74 -17.11
CA SER A 27 17.34 37.32 -18.50
C SER A 27 18.53 38.21 -18.94
N PRO A 28 19.46 37.86 -19.86
CA PRO A 28 19.42 36.83 -20.91
C PRO A 28 20.77 36.08 -21.14
N TYR A 29 20.80 35.25 -22.19
CA TYR A 29 21.95 34.82 -23.03
C TYR A 29 22.65 33.45 -22.86
N ASN A 30 22.61 32.76 -24.02
CA ASN A 30 23.45 31.68 -24.58
C ASN A 30 23.23 30.23 -24.09
N ASN A 31 23.05 29.23 -24.98
CA ASN A 31 23.61 29.10 -26.33
C ASN A 31 22.61 28.59 -27.38
N ARG A 32 22.55 29.33 -28.50
CA ARG A 32 22.33 28.74 -29.83
C ARG A 32 23.54 27.86 -30.16
N LEU A 33 23.31 26.57 -30.31
CA LEU A 33 23.99 25.62 -31.19
C LEU A 33 23.36 24.27 -30.86
N LEU A 34 22.48 23.78 -31.73
CA LEU A 34 22.32 22.35 -32.08
C LEU A 34 21.27 22.25 -33.22
N PRO A 35 21.44 21.34 -34.19
CA PRO A 35 20.82 21.41 -35.51
C PRO A 35 19.37 20.94 -35.53
N LYS A 36 18.63 21.41 -36.53
CA LYS A 36 17.37 20.82 -36.98
C LYS A 36 17.66 19.48 -37.67
N THR A 37 17.37 18.34 -37.04
CA THR A 37 16.83 17.09 -37.63
C THR A 37 16.82 15.93 -36.61
N MET A 38 15.75 15.14 -36.69
CA MET A 38 15.53 13.78 -36.13
C MET A 38 16.41 13.21 -35.00
N GLY A 39 15.74 12.78 -33.93
CA GLY A 39 15.97 11.51 -33.25
C GLY A 39 17.22 11.39 -32.37
N GLN A 40 17.03 11.45 -31.05
CA GLN A 40 17.59 10.51 -30.05
C GLN A 40 17.39 11.06 -28.63
N ALA A 41 17.03 10.14 -27.73
CA ALA A 41 16.90 10.36 -26.30
C ALA A 41 18.19 10.93 -25.72
N THR A 42 18.11 12.07 -25.04
CA THR A 42 19.20 12.57 -24.18
C THR A 42 18.73 12.49 -22.73
N LEU A 43 19.21 11.45 -22.05
CA LEU A 43 19.20 11.31 -20.59
C LEU A 43 19.95 12.48 -19.97
N LEU A 44 19.24 13.34 -19.22
CA LEU A 44 19.86 14.29 -18.31
C LEU A 44 20.38 13.54 -17.07
N TYR A 45 21.61 13.03 -17.18
CA TYR A 45 22.47 12.75 -16.04
C TYR A 45 22.85 14.06 -15.34
N GLY A 46 22.75 14.10 -14.01
CA GLY A 46 23.33 15.17 -13.19
C GLY A 46 22.36 15.75 -12.18
N CYS A 47 22.20 15.08 -11.04
CA CYS A 47 21.51 15.65 -9.89
C CYS A 47 21.81 14.87 -8.59
N HIS A 48 23.06 14.97 -8.14
CA HIS A 48 23.51 14.46 -6.84
C HIS A 48 22.67 15.00 -5.66
N HIS A 49 22.43 14.11 -4.68
CA HIS A 49 21.92 14.30 -3.29
C HIS A 49 20.40 14.31 -3.04
N ALA A 50 19.82 13.11 -2.98
CA ALA A 50 19.25 12.50 -1.77
C ALA A 50 19.43 10.98 -1.95
N ARG A 51 20.28 10.34 -1.13
CA ARG A 51 20.69 8.94 -1.34
C ARG A 51 19.51 8.02 -1.03
N GLY A 52 19.13 7.15 -1.98
CA GLY A 52 17.94 6.29 -1.92
C GLY A 52 18.07 5.12 -0.95
N LYS A 53 18.31 5.41 0.34
CA LYS A 53 18.45 4.41 1.40
C LYS A 53 17.11 3.78 1.74
N LEU A 54 17.12 2.54 2.22
CA LEU A 54 15.92 1.83 2.70
C LEU A 54 15.18 2.66 3.77
N MET A 55 13.84 2.73 3.74
CA MET A 55 13.09 3.37 4.83
C MET A 55 13.22 2.50 6.07
N ARG A 56 13.73 3.09 7.16
CA ARG A 56 13.84 2.38 8.42
C ARG A 56 12.56 2.57 9.21
N TYR A 57 11.77 1.51 9.36
CA TYR A 57 10.63 1.55 10.27
C TYR A 57 11.06 1.26 11.71
N VAL A 58 10.70 2.15 12.62
CA VAL A 58 10.87 1.99 14.06
C VAL A 58 9.55 1.53 14.67
N ASP A 59 9.61 0.52 15.54
CA ASP A 59 8.41 -0.10 16.10
C ASP A 59 7.69 0.81 17.11
N PHE A 60 6.38 0.91 16.96
CA PHE A 60 5.40 1.44 17.90
C PHE A 60 4.38 0.32 18.17
N THR A 61 4.58 -0.40 19.27
CA THR A 61 3.83 -1.62 19.58
C THR A 61 2.62 -1.30 20.44
N ILE A 62 1.44 -1.47 19.86
CA ILE A 62 0.15 -1.31 20.54
C ILE A 62 -0.35 -2.70 20.91
N ARG A 63 -0.65 -2.92 22.19
CA ARG A 63 -1.31 -4.13 22.68
C ARG A 63 -2.74 -3.83 23.05
N ALA A 64 -3.67 -4.63 22.55
CA ALA A 64 -5.07 -4.60 22.94
C ALA A 64 -5.48 -5.94 23.57
N ARG A 65 -6.04 -5.89 24.78
CA ARG A 65 -6.32 -7.08 25.61
C ARG A 65 -7.51 -6.90 26.55
N ASP A 66 -7.79 -7.94 27.33
CA ASP A 66 -8.79 -7.95 28.40
C ASP A 66 -10.20 -7.54 27.91
N TRP A 67 -10.67 -8.12 26.80
CA TRP A 67 -12.02 -7.83 26.31
C TRP A 67 -13.08 -8.37 27.27
N GLN A 68 -13.97 -7.49 27.71
CA GLN A 68 -15.12 -7.81 28.55
C GLN A 68 -16.28 -6.84 28.28
N ASP A 69 -17.46 -7.38 28.00
CA ASP A 69 -18.73 -6.62 27.89
C ASP A 69 -18.67 -5.40 26.95
N GLY A 70 -17.94 -5.50 25.83
CA GLY A 70 -17.80 -4.41 24.86
C GLY A 70 -16.69 -3.42 25.21
N HIS A 71 -15.93 -3.67 26.26
CA HIS A 71 -14.76 -2.90 26.67
C HIS A 71 -13.48 -3.72 26.50
N PHE A 72 -12.37 -3.04 26.29
CA PHE A 72 -11.04 -3.65 26.27
C PHE A 72 -9.99 -2.61 26.65
N LYS A 73 -8.76 -3.06 26.91
CA LYS A 73 -7.64 -2.22 27.30
C LYS A 73 -6.65 -2.06 26.16
N VAL A 74 -6.11 -0.86 26.00
CA VAL A 74 -5.09 -0.54 24.99
C VAL A 74 -3.88 0.09 25.66
N GLU A 75 -2.68 -0.36 25.30
CA GLU A 75 -1.43 0.19 25.80
C GLU A 75 -0.32 0.20 24.74
N VAL A 76 0.58 1.19 24.83
CA VAL A 76 1.84 1.22 24.08
C VAL A 76 2.90 0.50 24.89
N THR A 77 3.28 -0.70 24.44
CA THR A 77 4.29 -1.52 25.13
C THR A 77 5.71 -1.19 24.70
N GLN A 78 5.87 -0.58 23.52
CA GLN A 78 7.13 -0.12 22.96
C GLN A 78 6.88 1.06 22.03
N SER A 79 7.73 2.10 22.09
CA SER A 79 7.77 3.18 21.11
C SER A 79 9.19 3.75 21.00
N PRO A 80 9.47 4.65 20.04
CA PRO A 80 10.74 5.37 19.96
C PRO A 80 11.08 6.21 21.20
N LEU A 81 10.08 6.62 21.99
CA LEU A 81 10.26 7.56 23.10
C LEU A 81 10.14 6.88 24.47
N ASP A 82 8.98 6.26 24.76
CA ASP A 82 8.70 5.61 26.05
C ASP A 82 7.62 4.51 25.90
N ARG A 83 7.26 3.84 27.00
CA ARG A 83 6.12 2.92 27.10
C ARG A 83 5.04 3.49 28.02
N MET A 84 3.80 3.06 27.83
CA MET A 84 2.73 3.37 28.78
C MET A 84 2.97 2.65 30.10
N ARG A 85 2.60 3.32 31.20
CA ARG A 85 2.65 2.72 32.56
C ARG A 85 1.39 1.96 32.88
N GLU A 86 0.24 2.52 32.50
CA GLU A 86 -1.08 1.96 32.72
C GLU A 86 -1.84 1.92 31.39
N PRO A 87 -2.57 0.84 31.10
CA PRO A 87 -3.40 0.75 29.91
C PRO A 87 -4.62 1.68 30.00
N GLU A 88 -5.06 2.19 28.85
CA GLU A 88 -6.29 2.97 28.75
C GLU A 88 -7.48 2.05 28.42
N GLN A 89 -8.59 2.20 29.14
CA GLN A 89 -9.81 1.45 28.88
C GLN A 89 -10.60 2.11 27.75
N VAL A 90 -11.03 1.29 26.80
CA VAL A 90 -11.73 1.71 25.59
C VAL A 90 -13.04 0.92 25.48
N SER A 91 -14.07 1.58 24.95
CA SER A 91 -15.38 0.97 24.69
C SER A 91 -15.62 0.82 23.20
N GLN A 92 -16.33 -0.24 22.81
CA GLN A 92 -16.83 -0.40 21.45
C GLN A 92 -17.83 0.73 21.14
N LEU A 93 -17.74 1.28 19.93
CA LEU A 93 -18.53 2.45 19.53
C LEU A 93 -19.84 2.05 18.82
N PRO A 94 -20.92 2.86 18.95
CA PRO A 94 -22.18 2.66 18.24
C PRO A 94 -21.99 2.66 16.71
N ASN A 95 -22.93 2.04 15.96
CA ASN A 95 -22.92 1.95 14.48
C ASN A 95 -21.75 1.19 13.83
N LEU A 96 -20.72 0.81 14.58
CA LEU A 96 -19.55 0.08 14.08
C LEU A 96 -19.95 -1.16 13.28
N VAL A 97 -20.88 -1.98 13.81
CA VAL A 97 -21.36 -3.20 13.15
C VAL A 97 -21.98 -2.91 11.77
N ARG A 98 -22.74 -1.81 11.64
CA ARG A 98 -23.36 -1.43 10.37
C ARG A 98 -22.29 -1.03 9.34
N HIS A 99 -21.32 -0.23 9.75
CA HIS A 99 -20.22 0.18 8.88
C HIS A 99 -19.36 -1.01 8.44
N LEU A 100 -18.98 -1.90 9.36
CA LEU A 100 -18.22 -3.11 9.05
C LEU A 100 -18.94 -4.00 8.04
N ARG A 101 -20.25 -4.23 8.23
CA ARG A 101 -21.07 -5.00 7.29
C ARG A 101 -21.12 -4.36 5.90
N ASN A 102 -21.21 -3.04 5.84
CA ASN A 102 -21.23 -2.31 4.56
C ASN A 102 -19.86 -2.34 3.87
N LEU A 103 -18.77 -2.25 4.64
CA LEU A 103 -17.40 -2.37 4.14
C LEU A 103 -17.16 -3.76 3.52
N GLU A 104 -17.49 -4.82 4.26
CA GLU A 104 -17.34 -6.20 3.79
C GLU A 104 -18.12 -6.47 2.50
N ARG A 105 -19.32 -5.90 2.38
CA ARG A 105 -20.16 -6.00 1.17
C ARG A 105 -19.74 -5.06 0.05
N LYS A 106 -18.67 -4.28 0.23
CA LYS A 106 -18.20 -3.24 -0.70
C LYS A 106 -19.27 -2.19 -1.06
N ARG A 107 -20.17 -1.91 -0.11
CA ARG A 107 -21.32 -0.97 -0.23
C ARG A 107 -21.23 0.21 0.74
N ILE A 108 -20.02 0.50 1.23
CA ILE A 108 -19.78 1.62 2.13
C ILE A 108 -19.51 2.89 1.33
N SER A 109 -20.15 4.00 1.72
CA SER A 109 -19.88 5.31 1.12
C SER A 109 -18.54 5.87 1.60
N THR A 110 -17.91 6.78 0.85
CA THR A 110 -16.67 7.43 1.31
C THR A 110 -16.81 8.17 2.65
N PRO A 111 -17.92 8.92 2.93
CA PRO A 111 -18.15 9.49 4.25
C PRO A 111 -18.24 8.43 5.36
N ASP A 112 -18.98 7.34 5.15
CA ASP A 112 -19.13 6.27 6.14
C ASP A 112 -17.81 5.51 6.35
N LEU A 113 -16.99 5.36 5.31
CA LEU A 113 -15.66 4.75 5.42
C LEU A 113 -14.74 5.59 6.30
N ARG A 114 -14.77 6.93 6.17
CA ARG A 114 -14.03 7.82 7.07
C ARG A 114 -14.59 7.78 8.48
N ALA A 115 -15.91 7.73 8.64
CA ALA A 115 -16.54 7.58 9.95
C ALA A 115 -16.09 6.28 10.64
N LEU A 116 -16.09 5.16 9.91
CA LEU A 116 -15.53 3.89 10.37
C LEU A 116 -14.06 4.04 10.75
N GLY A 117 -13.24 4.67 9.90
CA GLY A 117 -11.82 4.87 10.19
C GLY A 117 -11.57 5.71 11.44
N LYS A 118 -12.38 6.74 11.69
CA LYS A 118 -12.35 7.55 12.92
C LYS A 118 -12.74 6.70 14.13
N GLN A 119 -13.78 5.88 14.02
CA GLN A 119 -14.19 4.95 15.08
C GLN A 119 -13.07 3.95 15.43
N LEU A 120 -12.39 3.40 14.43
CA LEU A 120 -11.23 2.54 14.63
C LEU A 120 -10.08 3.30 15.33
N ALA A 121 -9.83 4.56 14.94
CA ALA A 121 -8.78 5.37 15.54
C ALA A 121 -9.08 5.79 16.98
N GLU A 122 -10.34 6.06 17.31
CA GLU A 122 -10.78 6.27 18.69
C GLU A 122 -10.56 5.03 19.55
N MET A 123 -10.75 3.84 18.96
CA MET A 123 -10.58 2.57 19.67
C MET A 123 -9.12 2.15 19.85
N LEU A 124 -8.26 2.30 18.83
CA LEU A 124 -6.86 1.83 18.88
C LEU A 124 -5.87 2.90 19.31
N LEU A 125 -6.21 4.18 19.07
CA LEU A 125 -5.40 5.34 19.43
C LEU A 125 -6.22 6.25 20.36
N PRO A 126 -6.60 5.78 21.57
CA PRO A 126 -7.23 6.65 22.55
C PRO A 126 -6.26 7.77 22.97
N PRO A 127 -6.74 8.85 23.64
CA PRO A 127 -5.97 10.08 23.92
C PRO A 127 -4.49 9.89 24.22
N THR A 128 -4.14 9.04 25.19
CA THR A 128 -2.74 8.83 25.62
C THR A 128 -1.90 8.19 24.51
N VAL A 129 -2.43 7.13 23.89
CA VAL A 129 -1.76 6.42 22.80
C VAL A 129 -1.57 7.34 21.59
N ARG A 130 -2.56 8.19 21.31
CA ARG A 130 -2.53 9.15 20.21
C ARG A 130 -1.47 10.24 20.39
N GLU A 131 -1.34 10.77 21.61
CA GLU A 131 -0.27 11.71 21.94
C GLU A 131 1.11 11.08 21.74
N MET A 132 1.30 9.84 22.23
CA MET A 132 2.54 9.10 22.02
C MET A 132 2.82 8.81 20.55
N PHE A 133 1.79 8.49 19.76
CA PHE A 133 1.92 8.29 18.32
C PHE A 133 2.44 9.55 17.62
N PHE A 134 1.81 10.72 17.87
CA PHE A 134 2.25 11.98 17.27
C PHE A 134 3.64 12.41 17.74
N ALA A 135 3.94 12.26 19.03
CA ALA A 135 5.28 12.55 19.56
C ALA A 135 6.35 11.64 18.91
N SER A 136 6.04 10.35 18.74
CA SER A 136 6.92 9.39 18.08
C SER A 136 7.17 9.79 16.62
N MET A 137 6.11 10.10 15.87
CA MET A 137 6.23 10.57 14.49
C MET A 137 7.06 11.85 14.36
N ALA A 138 6.91 12.79 15.30
CA ALA A 138 7.66 14.05 15.32
C ALA A 138 9.15 13.86 15.65
N ALA A 139 9.51 12.79 16.36
CA ALA A 139 10.88 12.49 16.73
C ALA A 139 11.68 11.74 15.64
N LEU A 140 11.01 11.18 14.63
CA LEU A 140 11.64 10.43 13.56
C LEU A 140 12.27 11.35 12.49
N ASP A 141 13.42 10.94 11.98
CA ASP A 141 14.04 11.60 10.83
C ASP A 141 13.23 11.39 9.53
N PRO A 142 13.49 12.19 8.47
CA PRO A 142 12.74 12.12 7.20
C PRO A 142 12.79 10.78 6.48
N GLU A 143 13.84 9.99 6.67
CA GLU A 143 14.07 8.69 6.02
C GLU A 143 13.58 7.51 6.89
N SER A 144 13.01 7.82 8.05
CA SER A 144 12.43 6.85 8.97
C SER A 144 10.90 6.91 8.97
N GLY A 145 10.31 5.73 9.15
CA GLY A 145 8.88 5.51 9.33
C GLY A 145 8.56 4.89 10.69
N LEU A 146 7.28 4.87 11.04
CA LEU A 146 6.77 4.23 12.24
C LEU A 146 6.02 2.95 11.85
N ARG A 147 6.39 1.81 12.45
CA ARG A 147 5.64 0.56 12.32
C ARG A 147 4.68 0.41 13.49
N LEU A 148 3.39 0.58 13.23
CA LEU A 148 2.32 0.23 14.14
C LEU A 148 2.23 -1.31 14.23
N ARG A 149 2.90 -1.87 15.24
CA ARG A 149 2.89 -3.31 15.50
C ARG A 149 1.74 -3.64 16.45
N LEU A 150 0.72 -4.29 15.92
CA LEU A 150 -0.53 -4.57 16.62
C LEU A 150 -0.49 -5.96 17.26
N VAL A 151 -0.48 -6.00 18.58
CA VAL A 151 -0.62 -7.23 19.37
C VAL A 151 -2.05 -7.29 19.89
N LEU A 152 -2.88 -8.13 19.29
CA LEU A 152 -4.33 -8.13 19.49
C LEU A 152 -4.75 -9.46 20.12
N ASP A 153 -4.85 -9.48 21.44
CA ASP A 153 -5.01 -10.73 22.22
C ASP A 153 -6.42 -11.32 22.08
N ASP A 154 -7.43 -10.47 21.87
CA ASP A 154 -8.83 -10.87 21.70
C ASP A 154 -9.27 -10.85 20.23
N LEU A 155 -10.10 -11.82 19.84
CA LEU A 155 -10.53 -12.01 18.45
C LEU A 155 -11.51 -10.99 17.94
N ARG A 156 -12.35 -10.48 18.84
CA ARG A 156 -13.29 -9.42 18.49
C ARG A 156 -12.53 -8.16 18.11
N VAL A 157 -11.39 -7.92 18.75
CA VAL A 157 -10.47 -6.81 18.45
C VAL A 157 -9.60 -7.15 17.24
N ALA A 158 -9.06 -8.37 17.17
CA ALA A 158 -8.21 -8.81 16.06
C ALA A 158 -8.95 -8.84 14.71
N ASN A 159 -10.26 -9.07 14.69
CA ASN A 159 -11.09 -9.08 13.48
C ASN A 159 -11.46 -7.69 12.97
N LEU A 160 -11.19 -6.62 13.73
CA LEU A 160 -11.43 -5.27 13.24
C LEU A 160 -10.42 -4.91 12.14
N PRO A 161 -10.84 -4.14 11.11
CA PRO A 161 -10.03 -3.85 9.95
C PRO A 161 -9.16 -2.61 10.21
N TRP A 162 -8.17 -2.75 11.10
CA TRP A 162 -7.27 -1.66 11.54
C TRP A 162 -6.53 -0.98 10.40
N GLU A 163 -6.42 -1.63 9.24
CA GLU A 163 -5.86 -1.05 8.04
C GLU A 163 -6.66 0.16 7.53
N TYR A 164 -7.91 0.35 7.97
CA TYR A 164 -8.75 1.51 7.64
C TYR A 164 -8.71 2.61 8.72
N LEU A 165 -7.76 2.58 9.67
CA LEU A 165 -7.56 3.66 10.64
C LEU A 165 -7.48 5.02 9.94
N TYR A 166 -8.34 5.95 10.35
CA TYR A 166 -8.34 7.31 9.84
C TYR A 166 -8.00 8.30 10.95
N LEU A 167 -6.88 8.98 10.80
CA LEU A 167 -6.41 10.02 11.70
C LEU A 167 -5.84 11.17 10.86
N SER A 168 -6.69 12.14 10.50
CA SER A 168 -6.26 13.33 9.78
C SER A 168 -5.74 14.40 10.75
N PRO A 169 -4.52 14.91 10.57
CA PRO A 169 -4.05 16.09 11.29
C PRO A 169 -4.65 17.40 10.73
N LEU A 170 -5.31 17.36 9.57
CA LEU A 170 -5.88 18.52 8.90
C LEU A 170 -7.36 18.68 9.24
N LYS A 171 -7.79 19.94 9.43
CA LYS A 171 -9.21 20.30 9.62
C LYS A 171 -10.09 19.96 8.40
N GLU A 172 -9.51 19.78 7.22
CA GLU A 172 -10.23 19.44 6.00
C GLU A 172 -10.39 17.91 5.86
N GLU A 173 -11.57 17.42 6.21
CA GLU A 173 -11.88 15.99 6.35
C GLU A 173 -12.13 15.27 5.01
N HIS A 174 -11.85 15.91 3.87
CA HIS A 174 -12.31 15.43 2.57
C HIS A 174 -11.31 14.54 1.81
N THR A 175 -10.10 14.34 2.32
CA THR A 175 -9.03 13.65 1.59
C THR A 175 -8.83 12.19 2.06
N PRO A 176 -8.38 11.27 1.17
CA PRO A 176 -7.99 9.92 1.56
C PRO A 176 -6.68 9.87 2.37
N TYR A 177 -5.92 10.96 2.43
CA TYR A 177 -4.61 11.02 3.11
C TYR A 177 -4.69 10.97 4.64
N GLY A 178 -5.89 10.96 5.22
CA GLY A 178 -6.05 10.67 6.65
C GLY A 178 -6.00 9.18 6.98
N PHE A 179 -6.07 8.27 5.99
CA PHE A 179 -5.93 6.83 6.25
C PHE A 179 -4.46 6.45 6.43
N LEU A 180 -4.12 5.94 7.62
CA LEU A 180 -2.72 5.70 8.00
C LEU A 180 -2.03 4.64 7.13
N ALA A 181 -2.77 3.62 6.66
CA ALA A 181 -2.25 2.57 5.80
C ALA A 181 -1.81 3.02 4.40
N LEU A 182 -2.14 4.26 4.02
CA LEU A 182 -1.77 4.88 2.74
C LEU A 182 -0.58 5.86 2.88
N ASP A 183 -0.13 6.11 4.11
CA ASP A 183 1.08 6.91 4.35
C ASP A 183 2.32 6.03 4.25
N ALA A 184 3.25 6.36 3.35
CA ALA A 184 4.51 5.62 3.19
C ALA A 184 5.34 5.58 4.48
N ARG A 185 5.23 6.57 5.36
CA ARG A 185 5.94 6.60 6.64
C ARG A 185 5.29 5.74 7.72
N ILE A 186 4.13 5.15 7.46
CA ILE A 186 3.42 4.32 8.43
C ILE A 186 3.24 2.92 7.88
N SER A 187 3.76 1.93 8.61
CA SER A 187 3.48 0.52 8.35
C SER A 187 2.53 -0.02 9.41
N ILE A 188 1.50 -0.76 9.02
CA ILE A 188 0.59 -1.45 9.93
C ILE A 188 0.86 -2.95 9.83
N VAL A 189 1.27 -3.54 10.94
CA VAL A 189 1.66 -4.95 11.04
C VAL A 189 0.90 -5.62 12.16
N ARG A 190 0.24 -6.73 11.85
CA ARG A 190 -0.35 -7.63 12.85
C ARG A 190 0.72 -8.56 13.40
N HIS A 191 0.79 -8.67 14.72
CA HIS A 191 1.80 -9.47 15.42
C HIS A 191 1.15 -10.42 16.42
N GLU A 192 1.38 -11.72 16.21
CA GLU A 192 0.90 -12.76 17.11
C GLU A 192 1.92 -12.98 18.25
N ALA A 193 1.51 -12.70 19.49
CA ALA A 193 2.34 -12.90 20.68
C ALA A 193 2.43 -14.39 21.04
N ILE A 194 3.38 -15.08 20.42
CA ILE A 194 3.62 -16.53 20.59
C ILE A 194 5.02 -16.75 21.18
N PRO A 195 5.21 -17.72 22.11
CA PRO A 195 6.51 -18.02 22.74
C PRO A 195 7.45 -18.81 21.80
N ILE A 196 7.64 -18.33 20.58
CA ILE A 196 8.60 -18.85 19.60
C ILE A 196 9.47 -17.67 19.19
N ALA A 197 10.78 -17.85 19.07
CA ALA A 197 11.67 -16.78 18.62
C ALA A 197 11.22 -16.25 17.24
N PRO A 198 11.18 -14.92 17.03
CA PRO A 198 10.87 -14.39 15.72
C PRO A 198 11.95 -14.84 14.73
N GLY A 199 11.52 -15.51 13.65
CA GLY A 199 12.41 -15.85 12.54
C GLY A 199 12.78 -14.61 11.71
N SER A 200 13.82 -14.73 10.88
CA SER A 200 14.19 -13.70 9.91
C SER A 200 13.53 -13.95 8.55
N VAL A 201 13.12 -12.87 7.89
CA VAL A 201 12.65 -12.91 6.49
C VAL A 201 13.79 -12.83 5.48
N GLY A 202 15.01 -12.47 5.91
CA GLY A 202 16.15 -12.25 5.03
C GLY A 202 16.56 -13.53 4.30
N ALA A 203 16.87 -13.43 3.01
CA ALA A 203 17.24 -14.50 2.09
C ALA A 203 18.37 -14.04 1.15
N ARG A 204 19.05 -15.01 0.50
CA ARG A 204 20.07 -14.74 -0.52
C ARG A 204 19.44 -14.69 -1.91
N LEU A 205 20.10 -13.99 -2.83
CA LEU A 205 19.68 -13.95 -4.23
C LEU A 205 20.03 -15.22 -5.00
N PRO A 206 19.31 -15.52 -6.11
CA PRO A 206 18.04 -14.89 -6.53
C PRO A 206 16.87 -15.26 -5.62
N LEU A 207 15.82 -14.43 -5.58
CA LEU A 207 14.57 -14.74 -4.88
C LEU A 207 13.91 -15.96 -5.52
N LYS A 208 13.78 -17.06 -4.78
CA LYS A 208 13.04 -18.24 -5.21
C LYS A 208 11.59 -18.13 -4.74
N LEU A 209 10.70 -17.76 -5.65
CA LEU A 209 9.25 -17.66 -5.43
C LEU A 209 8.56 -18.85 -6.07
N VAL A 210 7.77 -19.57 -5.28
CA VAL A 210 6.83 -20.58 -5.80
C VAL A 210 5.44 -19.96 -5.82
N VAL A 211 4.74 -20.09 -6.93
CA VAL A 211 3.34 -19.68 -7.09
C VAL A 211 2.52 -20.93 -7.38
N GLY A 212 1.71 -21.33 -6.40
CA GLY A 212 0.86 -22.51 -6.49
C GLY A 212 -0.59 -22.13 -6.76
N PHE A 213 -1.20 -22.81 -7.73
CA PHE A 213 -2.56 -22.61 -8.18
C PHE A 213 -3.42 -23.84 -7.85
N ALA A 214 -4.54 -23.63 -7.16
CA ALA A 214 -5.51 -24.69 -6.88
C ALA A 214 -6.94 -24.23 -7.18
N SER A 215 -7.64 -24.97 -8.05
CA SER A 215 -9.06 -24.76 -8.35
C SER A 215 -9.82 -26.09 -8.35
N PRO A 216 -9.96 -26.75 -7.17
CA PRO A 216 -10.64 -28.05 -7.09
C PRO A 216 -12.09 -27.99 -7.58
N ALA A 217 -12.57 -29.10 -8.15
CA ALA A 217 -13.86 -29.17 -8.86
C ALA A 217 -15.09 -28.79 -8.01
N GLN A 218 -15.02 -29.00 -6.70
CA GLN A 218 -16.07 -28.74 -5.72
C GLN A 218 -16.15 -27.25 -5.31
N CYS A 219 -15.17 -26.44 -5.71
CA CYS A 219 -15.15 -25.01 -5.42
C CYS A 219 -15.57 -24.17 -6.65
N PRO A 220 -16.04 -22.93 -6.43
CA PRO A 220 -16.26 -22.00 -7.54
C PRO A 220 -14.99 -21.85 -8.36
N ARG A 221 -15.11 -21.94 -9.70
CA ARG A 221 -13.95 -21.81 -10.59
C ARG A 221 -13.31 -20.44 -10.44
N LEU A 222 -11.99 -20.43 -10.27
CA LEU A 222 -11.16 -19.24 -10.29
C LEU A 222 -10.52 -19.08 -11.67
N ASP A 223 -10.29 -17.84 -12.09
CA ASP A 223 -9.55 -17.56 -13.32
C ASP A 223 -8.03 -17.54 -13.08
N LEU A 224 -7.49 -18.72 -12.74
CA LEU A 224 -6.08 -18.88 -12.37
C LEU A 224 -5.13 -18.71 -13.56
N ALA A 225 -5.61 -18.95 -14.79
CA ALA A 225 -4.82 -18.73 -15.99
C ALA A 225 -4.48 -17.24 -16.16
N THR A 226 -5.50 -16.39 -16.00
CA THR A 226 -5.37 -14.94 -16.00
C THR A 226 -4.50 -14.47 -14.83
N GLU A 227 -4.69 -15.00 -13.62
CA GLU A 227 -3.82 -14.69 -12.46
C GLU A 227 -2.35 -15.05 -12.72
N ARG A 228 -2.08 -16.22 -13.31
CA ARG A 228 -0.74 -16.66 -13.71
C ARG A 228 -0.12 -15.70 -14.72
N GLU A 229 -0.84 -15.33 -15.77
CA GLU A 229 -0.37 -14.36 -16.77
C GLU A 229 -0.03 -13.02 -16.12
N TYR A 230 -0.85 -12.58 -15.17
CA TYR A 230 -0.63 -11.32 -14.46
C TYR A 230 0.56 -11.36 -13.51
N ILE A 231 0.76 -12.46 -12.77
CA ILE A 231 1.94 -12.63 -11.92
C ILE A 231 3.20 -12.75 -12.80
N ALA A 232 3.14 -13.51 -13.90
CA ALA A 232 4.25 -13.62 -14.84
C ALA A 232 4.62 -12.25 -15.43
N LYS A 233 3.63 -11.47 -15.86
CA LYS A 233 3.84 -10.10 -16.36
C LYS A 233 4.36 -9.15 -15.28
N ALA A 234 3.88 -9.28 -14.05
CA ALA A 234 4.35 -8.51 -12.90
C ALA A 234 5.81 -8.77 -12.55
N LEU A 235 6.29 -9.98 -12.86
CA LEU A 235 7.64 -10.43 -12.58
C LEU A 235 8.53 -10.40 -13.83
N ASP A 236 7.98 -10.01 -14.98
CA ASP A 236 8.73 -9.86 -16.22
C ASP A 236 9.77 -8.74 -16.10
N GLY A 237 10.99 -9.00 -16.56
CA GLY A 237 12.13 -8.08 -16.42
C GLY A 237 12.69 -7.96 -14.99
N VAL A 238 12.17 -8.72 -14.02
CA VAL A 238 12.65 -8.72 -12.64
C VAL A 238 13.76 -9.76 -12.45
N ALA A 239 14.99 -9.43 -12.88
CA ALA A 239 16.12 -10.36 -12.93
C ALA A 239 16.51 -11.00 -11.58
N SER A 240 16.14 -10.38 -10.45
CA SER A 240 16.41 -10.88 -9.10
C SER A 240 15.42 -11.93 -8.62
N VAL A 241 14.37 -12.25 -9.38
CA VAL A 241 13.30 -13.18 -8.98
C VAL A 241 13.22 -14.39 -9.92
N GLN A 242 13.45 -15.57 -9.37
CA GLN A 242 13.19 -16.86 -9.99
C GLN A 242 11.82 -17.37 -9.56
N VAL A 243 10.91 -17.54 -10.52
CA VAL A 243 9.53 -17.94 -10.26
C VAL A 243 9.28 -19.36 -10.76
N THR A 244 8.70 -20.19 -9.90
CA THR A 244 8.19 -21.52 -10.27
C THR A 244 6.67 -21.51 -10.16
N PHE A 245 5.98 -21.62 -11.28
CA PHE A 245 4.52 -21.75 -11.33
C PHE A 245 4.11 -23.22 -11.24
N VAL A 246 3.12 -23.52 -10.40
CA VAL A 246 2.62 -24.88 -10.17
C VAL A 246 1.10 -24.90 -10.31
N GLU A 247 0.63 -25.29 -11.49
CA GLU A 247 -0.80 -25.59 -11.76
C GLU A 247 -1.23 -26.87 -11.03
N HIS A 248 -2.53 -27.10 -10.79
CA HIS A 248 -3.04 -28.30 -10.12
C HIS A 248 -2.25 -28.65 -8.85
N LEU A 249 -2.21 -27.70 -7.91
CA LEU A 249 -1.38 -27.79 -6.72
C LEU A 249 -1.92 -28.87 -5.79
N THR A 250 -1.23 -30.01 -5.76
CA THR A 250 -1.41 -31.07 -4.76
C THR A 250 -0.44 -30.88 -3.59
N ALA A 251 -0.67 -31.56 -2.47
CA ALA A 251 0.25 -31.52 -1.32
C ALA A 251 1.67 -31.97 -1.71
N GLU A 252 1.79 -33.02 -2.53
CA GLU A 252 3.07 -33.52 -3.04
C GLU A 252 3.78 -32.49 -3.93
N ARG A 253 3.04 -31.87 -4.87
CA ARG A 253 3.60 -30.88 -5.78
C ARG A 253 4.02 -29.61 -5.05
N LEU A 254 3.27 -29.21 -4.02
CA LEU A 254 3.64 -28.12 -3.12
C LEU A 254 4.98 -28.42 -2.43
N GLU A 255 5.12 -29.59 -1.83
CA GLU A 255 6.34 -29.98 -1.11
C GLU A 255 7.57 -30.05 -2.03
N VAL A 256 7.43 -30.63 -3.22
CA VAL A 256 8.51 -30.72 -4.21
C VAL A 256 8.90 -29.34 -4.72
N ALA A 257 7.93 -28.51 -5.12
CA ALA A 257 8.21 -27.20 -5.69
C ALA A 257 8.81 -26.22 -4.68
N CYS A 258 8.39 -26.32 -3.41
CA CYS A 258 8.86 -25.42 -2.37
C CYS A 258 10.28 -25.72 -1.87
N GLN A 259 10.92 -26.84 -2.24
CA GLN A 259 12.28 -27.14 -1.78
C GLN A 259 13.28 -26.01 -2.09
N GLY A 260 13.79 -25.36 -1.03
CA GLY A 260 14.70 -24.23 -1.13
C GLY A 260 14.05 -22.92 -1.59
N ALA A 261 12.71 -22.84 -1.64
CA ALA A 261 11.98 -21.61 -1.92
C ALA A 261 12.08 -20.64 -0.73
N HIS A 262 12.17 -19.34 -1.03
CA HIS A 262 12.17 -18.30 -0.01
C HIS A 262 10.75 -17.79 0.25
N MET A 263 9.92 -17.77 -0.78
CA MET A 263 8.54 -17.29 -0.74
C MET A 263 7.59 -18.29 -1.39
N PHE A 264 6.39 -18.39 -0.84
CA PHE A 264 5.29 -19.15 -1.41
C PHE A 264 4.07 -18.25 -1.59
N HIS A 265 3.57 -18.14 -2.82
CA HIS A 265 2.32 -17.49 -3.17
C HIS A 265 1.27 -18.59 -3.41
N PHE A 266 0.16 -18.53 -2.69
CA PHE A 266 -0.99 -19.41 -2.91
C PHE A 266 -2.15 -18.65 -3.55
N ALA A 267 -2.56 -19.12 -4.72
CA ALA A 267 -3.72 -18.65 -5.47
C ALA A 267 -4.75 -19.79 -5.51
N GLY A 268 -5.80 -19.65 -4.71
CA GLY A 268 -6.80 -20.69 -4.53
C GLY A 268 -7.75 -20.38 -3.38
N HIS A 269 -8.66 -21.31 -3.12
CA HIS A 269 -9.60 -21.20 -2.00
C HIS A 269 -8.95 -21.59 -0.68
N ALA A 270 -9.41 -20.97 0.39
CA ALA A 270 -9.07 -21.35 1.76
C ALA A 270 -10.32 -21.21 2.62
N GLY A 271 -10.38 -21.95 3.72
CA GLY A 271 -11.54 -21.91 4.58
C GLY A 271 -11.33 -22.65 5.89
N PHE A 272 -12.38 -22.62 6.70
CA PHE A 272 -12.44 -23.34 7.96
C PHE A 272 -13.23 -24.64 7.79
N MET A 273 -12.62 -25.73 8.20
CA MET A 273 -13.18 -27.07 8.16
C MET A 273 -13.64 -27.46 9.55
N TRP A 274 -14.90 -27.87 9.71
CA TRP A 274 -15.45 -28.34 10.99
C TRP A 274 -15.26 -29.85 11.13
N GLN A 275 -14.85 -30.32 12.31
CA GLN A 275 -15.01 -31.71 12.69
C GLN A 275 -16.40 -31.92 13.34
N ASP A 276 -16.99 -33.11 13.13
CA ASP A 276 -18.23 -33.59 13.75
C ASP A 276 -19.45 -32.65 13.70
N ASN A 277 -19.85 -32.21 12.51
CA ASN A 277 -21.03 -31.34 12.32
C ASN A 277 -21.02 -30.06 13.19
N GLY A 278 -19.83 -29.52 13.49
CA GLY A 278 -19.66 -28.25 14.21
C GLY A 278 -19.59 -28.36 15.74
N ARG A 279 -19.34 -29.56 16.30
CA ARG A 279 -19.45 -29.80 17.76
C ARG A 279 -18.16 -29.77 18.56
N THR A 280 -16.98 -29.98 17.98
CA THR A 280 -15.77 -30.30 18.76
C THR A 280 -14.56 -29.40 18.50
N ALA A 281 -14.23 -29.10 17.25
CA ALA A 281 -13.29 -28.05 16.85
C ALA A 281 -13.26 -27.98 15.31
N GLY A 282 -12.87 -26.85 14.73
CA GLY A 282 -12.48 -26.82 13.33
C GLY A 282 -11.06 -26.29 13.15
N TYR A 283 -10.54 -26.42 11.94
CA TYR A 283 -9.19 -26.01 11.56
C TYR A 283 -9.23 -25.18 10.28
N GLY A 284 -8.32 -24.20 10.19
CA GLY A 284 -8.09 -23.49 8.93
C GLY A 284 -7.35 -24.39 7.93
N ALA A 285 -7.71 -24.32 6.66
CA ALA A 285 -7.08 -25.08 5.59
C ALA A 285 -7.00 -24.25 4.31
N ILE A 286 -5.97 -24.50 3.51
CA ILE A 286 -6.00 -24.17 2.08
C ILE A 286 -6.58 -25.36 1.32
N PHE A 287 -7.31 -25.07 0.24
CA PHE A 287 -7.97 -26.10 -0.55
C PHE A 287 -7.09 -26.42 -1.75
N LEU A 288 -6.46 -27.59 -1.70
CA LEU A 288 -5.62 -28.13 -2.76
C LEU A 288 -6.44 -29.05 -3.67
N GLU A 289 -5.79 -29.50 -4.74
CA GLU A 289 -6.30 -30.56 -5.61
C GLU A 289 -5.69 -31.91 -5.19
N ASP A 290 -6.43 -33.00 -5.36
CA ASP A 290 -5.87 -34.34 -5.40
C ASP A 290 -5.45 -34.74 -6.83
N ALA A 291 -5.09 -36.01 -7.04
CA ALA A 291 -4.66 -36.51 -8.35
C ALA A 291 -5.79 -36.51 -9.40
N GLN A 292 -7.05 -36.38 -8.99
CA GLN A 292 -8.23 -36.33 -9.84
C GLN A 292 -8.72 -34.89 -10.09
N GLY A 293 -8.12 -33.90 -9.42
CA GLY A 293 -8.58 -32.50 -9.45
C GLY A 293 -9.71 -32.21 -8.45
N ASP A 294 -9.97 -33.15 -7.53
CA ASP A 294 -10.96 -33.00 -6.48
C ASP A 294 -10.38 -32.29 -5.25
N LEU A 295 -11.26 -31.75 -4.42
CA LEU A 295 -10.94 -30.98 -3.22
C LEU A 295 -10.15 -31.84 -2.22
N SER A 296 -8.91 -31.43 -1.96
CA SER A 296 -8.06 -31.98 -0.92
C SER A 296 -7.68 -30.88 0.08
N PRO A 297 -8.39 -30.73 1.21
CA PRO A 297 -8.06 -29.72 2.20
C PRO A 297 -6.71 -30.02 2.87
N MET A 298 -5.80 -29.04 2.88
CA MET A 298 -4.54 -29.12 3.63
C MET A 298 -4.63 -28.23 4.88
N PRO A 299 -4.69 -28.81 6.10
CA PRO A 299 -4.67 -28.05 7.34
C PRO A 299 -3.47 -27.12 7.44
N VAL A 300 -3.64 -25.94 8.05
CA VAL A 300 -2.56 -24.94 8.14
C VAL A 300 -1.34 -25.48 8.90
N GLU A 301 -1.54 -26.32 9.91
CA GLU A 301 -0.45 -26.97 10.65
C GLU A 301 0.40 -27.83 9.73
N GLN A 302 -0.23 -28.60 8.84
CA GLN A 302 0.46 -29.41 7.84
C GLN A 302 1.17 -28.51 6.82
N LEU A 303 0.46 -27.52 6.27
CA LEU A 303 1.00 -26.57 5.31
C LEU A 303 2.27 -25.91 5.85
N ALA A 304 2.22 -25.39 7.06
CA ALA A 304 3.34 -24.67 7.61
C ALA A 304 4.53 -25.56 7.95
N GLN A 305 4.29 -26.79 8.43
CA GLN A 305 5.37 -27.75 8.61
C GLN A 305 6.08 -28.01 7.27
N THR A 306 5.31 -28.23 6.19
CA THR A 306 5.87 -28.39 4.84
C THR A 306 6.68 -27.15 4.42
N LEU A 307 6.09 -25.95 4.49
CA LEU A 307 6.75 -24.70 4.10
C LEU A 307 8.01 -24.41 4.92
N ARG A 308 8.01 -24.71 6.22
CA ARG A 308 9.20 -24.55 7.08
C ARG A 308 10.32 -25.52 6.70
N ARG A 309 10.01 -26.80 6.45
CA ARG A 309 11.00 -27.78 5.97
C ARG A 309 11.63 -27.33 4.65
N CYS A 310 10.82 -26.73 3.79
CA CYS A 310 11.23 -26.15 2.51
C CYS A 310 12.09 -24.87 2.62
N GLY A 311 12.13 -24.21 3.78
CA GLY A 311 12.89 -22.97 3.99
C GLY A 311 12.13 -21.69 3.63
N VAL A 312 10.80 -21.77 3.44
CA VAL A 312 9.94 -20.64 3.13
C VAL A 312 9.83 -19.71 4.34
N ARG A 313 10.02 -18.40 4.08
CA ARG A 313 10.07 -17.36 5.10
C ARG A 313 8.93 -16.34 4.97
N VAL A 314 8.38 -16.19 3.78
CA VAL A 314 7.22 -15.32 3.52
C VAL A 314 6.17 -16.07 2.74
N VAL A 315 4.93 -15.98 3.19
CA VAL A 315 3.78 -16.54 2.50
C VAL A 315 2.88 -15.41 2.00
N PHE A 316 2.47 -15.47 0.73
CA PHE A 316 1.47 -14.59 0.16
C PHE A 316 0.20 -15.40 -0.09
N LEU A 317 -0.90 -15.05 0.56
CA LEU A 317 -2.19 -15.71 0.41
C LEU A 317 -3.10 -14.82 -0.44
N GLY A 318 -3.17 -15.10 -1.74
CA GLY A 318 -3.99 -14.35 -2.71
C GLY A 318 -5.48 -14.68 -2.63
N GLY A 319 -5.84 -15.82 -2.04
CA GLY A 319 -7.23 -16.23 -1.85
C GLY A 319 -8.06 -15.25 -1.01
N CYS A 320 -9.32 -15.04 -1.41
CA CYS A 320 -10.29 -14.24 -0.66
C CYS A 320 -10.43 -14.77 0.78
N GLU A 321 -10.55 -13.86 1.75
CA GLU A 321 -10.81 -14.15 3.18
C GLU A 321 -9.71 -14.95 3.93
N THR A 322 -8.55 -15.17 3.32
CA THR A 322 -7.39 -15.84 3.94
C THR A 322 -6.87 -15.16 5.22
N GLY A 323 -7.20 -13.88 5.42
CA GLY A 323 -6.89 -13.09 6.62
C GLY A 323 -8.04 -12.98 7.65
N ARG A 324 -9.23 -13.51 7.37
CA ARG A 324 -10.43 -13.41 8.22
C ARG A 324 -10.41 -14.49 9.31
N ARG A 325 -10.82 -14.15 10.54
CA ARG A 325 -11.09 -15.14 11.62
C ARG A 325 -12.60 -15.29 11.80
N ASP A 326 -13.09 -16.48 12.12
CA ASP A 326 -14.50 -16.86 12.14
C ASP A 326 -15.25 -16.39 13.39
N GLY A 327 -14.61 -15.59 14.24
CA GLY A 327 -15.20 -15.03 15.46
C GLY A 327 -15.42 -16.05 16.58
N VAL A 328 -15.09 -17.33 16.34
CA VAL A 328 -15.17 -18.43 17.32
C VAL A 328 -13.75 -18.87 17.72
N ASN A 329 -12.81 -18.90 16.77
CA ASN A 329 -11.42 -19.30 17.02
C ASN A 329 -10.41 -18.31 16.41
N ALA A 330 -9.36 -18.01 17.17
CA ALA A 330 -8.29 -17.09 16.79
C ALA A 330 -7.53 -17.51 15.55
N TRP A 331 -7.54 -18.82 15.36
CA TRP A 331 -6.69 -19.57 14.46
C TRP A 331 -7.44 -20.07 13.23
N SER A 332 -8.72 -19.72 13.07
CA SER A 332 -9.46 -20.07 11.85
C SER A 332 -8.96 -19.30 10.63
N GLY A 333 -8.31 -18.14 10.85
CA GLY A 333 -7.61 -17.41 9.80
C GLY A 333 -6.28 -18.09 9.47
N VAL A 334 -6.06 -18.37 8.19
CA VAL A 334 -4.86 -19.06 7.69
C VAL A 334 -3.59 -18.32 8.11
N ALA A 335 -3.58 -16.98 8.05
CA ALA A 335 -2.39 -16.19 8.39
C ALA A 335 -1.98 -16.23 9.89
N PRO A 336 -2.87 -16.00 10.88
CA PRO A 336 -2.55 -16.23 12.30
C PRO A 336 -2.04 -17.65 12.59
N ALA A 337 -2.66 -18.65 11.97
CA ALA A 337 -2.24 -20.04 12.12
C ALA A 337 -0.83 -20.28 11.56
N LEU A 338 -0.46 -19.70 10.41
CA LEU A 338 0.92 -19.74 9.87
C LEU A 338 1.95 -19.07 10.82
N MET A 339 1.58 -17.96 11.47
CA MET A 339 2.46 -17.28 12.43
C MET A 339 2.71 -18.12 13.70
N ARG A 340 1.68 -18.82 14.18
CA ARG A 340 1.73 -19.73 15.35
C ARG A 340 2.77 -20.83 15.21
N VAL A 341 2.87 -21.37 14.02
CA VAL A 341 3.74 -22.49 13.67
C VAL A 341 5.11 -22.06 13.15
N GLY A 342 5.41 -20.75 13.16
CA GLY A 342 6.76 -20.21 13.01
C GLY A 342 7.12 -19.67 11.63
N ILE A 343 6.15 -19.42 10.74
CA ILE A 343 6.41 -18.62 9.53
C ILE A 343 6.68 -17.16 9.95
N PRO A 344 7.78 -16.52 9.52
CA PRO A 344 8.14 -15.16 9.94
C PRO A 344 7.20 -14.05 9.49
N ALA A 345 6.66 -14.14 8.27
CA ALA A 345 5.76 -13.14 7.72
C ALA A 345 4.75 -13.74 6.74
N ALA A 346 3.56 -13.13 6.69
CA ALA A 346 2.54 -13.45 5.69
C ALA A 346 1.78 -12.20 5.24
N VAL A 347 1.47 -12.13 3.96
CA VAL A 347 0.46 -11.19 3.41
C VAL A 347 -0.81 -11.98 3.15
N ALA A 348 -1.95 -11.47 3.61
CA ALA A 348 -3.25 -12.12 3.45
C ALA A 348 -4.35 -11.10 3.12
N MET A 349 -5.52 -11.58 2.73
CA MET A 349 -6.67 -10.74 2.37
C MET A 349 -7.75 -10.84 3.46
N GLN A 350 -8.07 -9.74 4.15
CA GLN A 350 -9.06 -9.76 5.24
C GLN A 350 -10.52 -9.79 4.76
N TYR A 351 -10.77 -9.39 3.51
CA TYR A 351 -12.05 -9.43 2.81
C TYR A 351 -11.83 -9.92 1.37
N ALA A 352 -12.91 -10.14 0.62
CA ALA A 352 -12.82 -10.40 -0.81
C ALA A 352 -12.18 -9.20 -1.55
N ILE A 353 -11.26 -9.47 -2.47
CA ILE A 353 -10.59 -8.48 -3.32
C ILE A 353 -11.01 -8.68 -4.77
N TYR A 354 -11.19 -7.61 -5.55
CA TYR A 354 -11.43 -7.75 -6.99
C TYR A 354 -10.14 -8.09 -7.74
N ASP A 355 -10.23 -8.93 -8.77
CA ASP A 355 -9.07 -9.40 -9.54
C ASP A 355 -8.19 -8.24 -10.03
N GLU A 356 -8.78 -7.23 -10.67
CA GLU A 356 -8.06 -6.01 -11.14
C GLU A 356 -7.24 -5.32 -10.02
N ALA A 357 -7.76 -5.32 -8.79
CA ALA A 357 -7.05 -4.80 -7.64
C ALA A 357 -5.96 -5.79 -7.16
N ALA A 358 -6.27 -7.08 -7.02
CA ALA A 358 -5.29 -8.09 -6.62
C ALA A 358 -4.05 -8.09 -7.54
N ILE A 359 -4.25 -7.97 -8.85
CA ILE A 359 -3.19 -7.89 -9.86
C ILE A 359 -2.33 -6.66 -9.66
N ALA A 360 -2.96 -5.50 -9.55
CA ALA A 360 -2.27 -4.23 -9.38
C ALA A 360 -1.48 -4.19 -8.07
N PHE A 361 -2.04 -4.77 -7.01
CA PHE A 361 -1.37 -4.97 -5.72
C PHE A 361 -0.16 -5.87 -5.85
N ALA A 362 -0.33 -7.10 -6.36
CA ALA A 362 0.75 -8.09 -6.49
C ALA A 362 1.88 -7.58 -7.40
N HIS A 363 1.55 -6.92 -8.51
CA HIS A 363 2.52 -6.30 -9.39
C HIS A 363 3.40 -5.28 -8.67
N ARG A 364 2.80 -4.32 -7.96
CA ARG A 364 3.57 -3.32 -7.23
C ARG A 364 4.30 -3.89 -6.02
N PHE A 365 3.71 -4.87 -5.35
CA PHE A 365 4.33 -5.58 -4.24
C PHE A 365 5.63 -6.28 -4.67
N TYR A 366 5.59 -7.09 -5.72
CA TYR A 366 6.79 -7.81 -6.17
C TYR A 366 7.83 -6.91 -6.84
N ALA A 367 7.41 -5.87 -7.57
CA ALA A 367 8.32 -4.87 -8.12
C ALA A 367 9.06 -4.08 -7.02
N ALA A 368 8.41 -3.82 -5.88
CA ALA A 368 9.04 -3.21 -4.73
C ALA A 368 10.07 -4.15 -4.08
N LEU A 369 9.70 -5.41 -3.83
CA LEU A 369 10.60 -6.40 -3.25
C LEU A 369 11.84 -6.63 -4.11
N SER A 370 11.67 -6.65 -5.43
CA SER A 370 12.78 -6.80 -6.36
C SER A 370 13.67 -5.58 -6.51
N ALA A 371 13.22 -4.42 -6.02
CA ALA A 371 14.07 -3.24 -5.82
C ALA A 371 14.89 -3.32 -4.50
N GLY A 372 14.70 -4.38 -3.71
CA GLY A 372 15.27 -4.51 -2.37
C GLY A 372 14.53 -3.69 -1.30
N LEU A 373 13.29 -3.26 -1.57
CA LEU A 373 12.44 -2.63 -0.55
C LEU A 373 11.93 -3.66 0.46
N SER A 374 11.57 -3.19 1.66
CA SER A 374 11.04 -4.06 2.72
C SER A 374 9.60 -4.53 2.43
N LEU A 375 9.13 -5.55 3.14
CA LEU A 375 7.73 -5.97 3.15
C LEU A 375 6.78 -4.84 3.54
N ASP A 376 7.18 -3.97 4.46
CA ASP A 376 6.41 -2.79 4.85
C ASP A 376 6.19 -1.87 3.64
N GLU A 377 7.28 -1.51 2.95
CA GLU A 377 7.25 -0.64 1.77
C GLU A 377 6.48 -1.30 0.61
N ALA A 378 6.67 -2.61 0.41
CA ALA A 378 6.02 -3.36 -0.66
C ALA A 378 4.49 -3.45 -0.47
N VAL A 379 4.03 -3.66 0.77
CA VAL A 379 2.58 -3.66 1.07
C VAL A 379 2.01 -2.26 0.84
N THR A 380 2.66 -1.21 1.32
CA THR A 380 2.18 0.17 1.09
C THR A 380 2.18 0.53 -0.38
N ALA A 381 3.20 0.17 -1.15
CA ALA A 381 3.24 0.35 -2.61
C ALA A 381 2.08 -0.38 -3.30
N GLY A 382 1.78 -1.61 -2.87
CA GLY A 382 0.61 -2.36 -3.33
C GLY A 382 -0.70 -1.65 -3.02
N ARG A 383 -0.89 -1.15 -1.79
CA ARG A 383 -2.11 -0.42 -1.38
C ARG A 383 -2.32 0.85 -2.22
N LEU A 384 -1.26 1.61 -2.45
CA LEU A 384 -1.28 2.81 -3.30
C LEU A 384 -1.62 2.46 -4.77
N ALA A 385 -1.17 1.31 -5.26
CA ALA A 385 -1.47 0.85 -6.61
C ALA A 385 -2.96 0.63 -6.87
N ILE A 386 -3.70 0.25 -5.82
CA ILE A 386 -5.14 -0.05 -5.87
C ILE A 386 -6.01 1.07 -5.29
N LEU A 387 -5.39 2.17 -4.85
CA LEU A 387 -6.11 3.35 -4.41
C LEU A 387 -6.93 3.92 -5.58
N GLY A 388 -8.26 4.00 -5.40
CA GLY A 388 -9.18 4.46 -6.44
C GLY A 388 -9.42 3.46 -7.58
N ARG A 389 -8.88 2.23 -7.50
CA ARG A 389 -9.23 1.13 -8.41
C ARG A 389 -10.36 0.31 -7.79
N GLY A 390 -11.46 0.17 -8.52
CA GLY A 390 -12.65 -0.56 -8.07
C GLY A 390 -13.92 -0.02 -8.72
N LYS A 391 -14.95 -0.86 -8.82
CA LYS A 391 -16.18 -0.53 -9.56
C LYS A 391 -17.13 0.41 -8.79
N GLU A 392 -17.12 0.42 -7.45
CA GLU A 392 -18.18 1.10 -6.66
C GLU A 392 -17.74 1.88 -5.39
N ALA A 393 -16.77 1.41 -4.58
CA ALA A 393 -16.45 2.06 -3.28
C ALA A 393 -14.96 2.46 -3.05
N GLY A 394 -14.03 1.98 -3.88
CA GLY A 394 -12.60 2.31 -3.74
C GLY A 394 -11.98 1.87 -2.41
N THR A 395 -12.45 0.76 -1.83
CA THR A 395 -12.03 0.24 -0.51
C THR A 395 -10.92 -0.80 -0.58
N GLU A 396 -10.60 -1.33 -1.75
CA GLU A 396 -9.69 -2.49 -1.92
C GLU A 396 -8.32 -2.30 -1.25
N TRP A 397 -7.82 -1.08 -1.15
CA TRP A 397 -6.52 -0.74 -0.55
C TRP A 397 -6.39 -1.17 0.91
N GLY A 398 -7.48 -1.29 1.67
CA GLY A 398 -7.42 -1.76 3.06
C GLY A 398 -7.57 -3.28 3.19
N VAL A 399 -7.83 -4.02 2.11
CA VAL A 399 -8.02 -5.48 2.15
C VAL A 399 -6.73 -6.26 2.46
N PRO A 400 -5.56 -5.92 1.89
CA PRO A 400 -4.31 -6.62 2.19
C PRO A 400 -3.82 -6.31 3.61
N VAL A 401 -3.53 -7.36 4.37
CA VAL A 401 -3.02 -7.30 5.75
C VAL A 401 -1.64 -7.95 5.83
N LEU A 402 -0.73 -7.31 6.56
CA LEU A 402 0.62 -7.81 6.79
C LEU A 402 0.72 -8.39 8.21
N TYR A 403 0.95 -9.69 8.29
CA TYR A 403 1.38 -10.37 9.51
C TYR A 403 2.90 -10.48 9.49
N MET A 404 3.58 -10.01 10.54
CA MET A 404 5.04 -10.10 10.59
C MET A 404 5.56 -10.17 12.02
N ARG A 405 6.39 -11.18 12.27
CA ARG A 405 7.09 -11.39 13.54
C ARG A 405 8.54 -10.95 13.50
N SER A 406 9.13 -10.85 12.31
CA SER A 406 10.48 -10.33 12.09
C SER A 406 10.62 -8.87 12.59
N SER A 407 11.82 -8.51 13.04
CA SER A 407 12.18 -7.16 13.50
C SER A 407 12.19 -6.16 12.35
N ASP A 408 12.50 -6.62 11.13
CA ASP A 408 12.39 -5.86 9.90
C ASP A 408 11.74 -6.70 8.79
N GLY A 409 11.30 -6.01 7.73
CA GLY A 409 10.70 -6.63 6.56
C GLY A 409 11.67 -6.85 5.40
N VAL A 410 13.00 -6.80 5.61
CA VAL A 410 13.97 -6.81 4.50
C VAL A 410 14.25 -8.24 4.07
N ILE A 411 13.67 -8.65 2.94
CA ILE A 411 13.89 -9.99 2.38
C ILE A 411 15.30 -10.12 1.77
N PHE A 412 15.85 -9.06 1.17
CA PHE A 412 17.17 -9.11 0.51
C PHE A 412 18.12 -8.06 1.08
N PRO A 413 18.86 -8.39 2.16
CA PRO A 413 19.82 -7.46 2.74
C PRO A 413 20.89 -6.98 1.75
N GLU A 414 21.33 -7.86 0.84
CA GLU A 414 22.32 -7.54 -0.20
C GLU A 414 21.78 -6.49 -1.19
N MET A 415 20.53 -6.64 -1.68
CA MET A 415 19.91 -5.66 -2.57
C MET A 415 19.57 -4.35 -1.86
N ALA A 416 19.11 -4.44 -0.61
CA ALA A 416 18.81 -3.27 0.21
C ALA A 416 20.07 -2.43 0.45
N ALA A 417 21.24 -3.08 0.54
CA ALA A 417 22.53 -2.44 0.69
C ALA A 417 23.17 -2.01 -0.64
N ASP A 418 22.69 -2.47 -1.79
CA ASP A 418 23.25 -2.16 -3.11
C ASP A 418 22.96 -0.69 -3.52
N PRO A 419 24.00 0.15 -3.68
CA PRO A 419 23.84 1.54 -4.08
C PRO A 419 23.32 1.71 -5.51
N SER A 420 23.55 0.74 -6.41
CA SER A 420 23.12 0.81 -7.81
C SER A 420 21.59 0.77 -7.95
N LEU A 421 20.91 0.18 -6.97
CA LEU A 421 19.46 0.06 -6.92
C LEU A 421 18.77 1.27 -6.27
N GLU A 422 19.51 2.27 -5.77
CA GLU A 422 18.91 3.44 -5.10
C GLU A 422 17.91 4.20 -5.99
N ALA A 423 18.28 4.45 -7.25
CA ALA A 423 17.40 5.15 -8.19
C ALA A 423 16.14 4.33 -8.49
N PHE A 424 16.29 3.01 -8.59
CA PHE A 424 15.18 2.10 -8.83
C PHE A 424 14.25 2.03 -7.61
N ARG A 425 14.79 1.93 -6.38
CA ARG A 425 14.01 2.04 -5.13
C ARG A 425 13.23 3.34 -5.05
N HIS A 426 13.88 4.46 -5.35
CA HIS A 426 13.22 5.77 -5.34
C HIS A 426 12.04 5.82 -6.32
N ALA A 427 12.19 5.26 -7.52
CA ALA A 427 11.11 5.17 -8.52
C ALA A 427 9.94 4.26 -8.07
N GLN A 428 10.17 3.32 -7.15
CA GLN A 428 9.10 2.46 -6.61
C GLN A 428 8.34 3.10 -5.44
N ARG A 429 8.84 4.19 -4.82
CA ARG A 429 8.35 4.63 -3.50
C ARG A 429 7.06 5.43 -3.43
N VAL A 430 6.60 6.08 -4.49
CA VAL A 430 5.19 6.53 -4.62
C VAL A 430 4.92 6.76 -6.10
N HIS A 431 4.04 5.95 -6.70
CA HIS A 431 3.61 6.11 -8.09
C HIS A 431 2.10 6.02 -8.22
N VAL A 432 1.41 7.15 -8.38
CA VAL A 432 -0.02 7.20 -8.70
C VAL A 432 -0.19 7.12 -10.21
N SER A 433 -0.63 5.97 -10.72
CA SER A 433 -0.91 5.76 -12.15
C SER A 433 -2.42 5.72 -12.41
N GLN A 434 -2.92 6.68 -13.18
CA GLN A 434 -4.34 6.80 -13.55
C GLN A 434 -4.49 6.70 -15.09
N GLN A 435 -5.39 5.83 -15.55
CA GLN A 435 -5.78 5.75 -16.96
C GLN A 435 -7.23 6.21 -17.13
N VAL A 436 -7.45 7.18 -18.02
CA VAL A 436 -8.77 7.79 -18.24
C VAL A 436 -9.08 7.84 -19.74
N ARG A 437 -10.11 7.11 -20.18
CA ARG A 437 -10.53 7.11 -21.60
C ARG A 437 -11.10 8.48 -22.02
N GLN A 438 -11.94 9.09 -21.21
CA GLN A 438 -12.50 10.42 -21.44
C GLN A 438 -12.66 11.20 -20.13
N LEU A 439 -12.09 12.40 -20.05
CA LEU A 439 -12.20 13.31 -18.92
C LEU A 439 -13.17 14.45 -19.25
N ARG A 440 -14.29 14.56 -18.54
CA ARG A 440 -15.32 15.59 -18.79
C ARG A 440 -15.19 16.81 -17.86
N ASP A 441 -14.95 16.56 -16.58
CA ASP A 441 -14.87 17.59 -15.55
C ASP A 441 -13.42 17.77 -15.08
N ARG A 442 -13.08 17.31 -13.87
CA ARG A 442 -11.74 17.49 -13.30
C ARG A 442 -11.13 16.17 -12.85
N LEU A 443 -9.87 15.94 -13.20
CA LEU A 443 -9.03 14.84 -12.72
C LEU A 443 -7.88 15.45 -11.93
N THR A 444 -7.72 15.07 -10.66
CA THR A 444 -6.55 15.43 -9.86
C THR A 444 -5.85 14.15 -9.45
N GLY A 445 -4.58 14.02 -9.80
CA GLY A 445 -3.79 12.83 -9.53
C GLY A 445 -3.54 12.68 -8.03
N ILE A 446 -2.94 13.71 -7.44
CA ILE A 446 -2.69 13.82 -6.00
C ILE A 446 -2.97 15.25 -5.55
N GLU A 447 -3.60 15.43 -4.39
CA GLU A 447 -3.75 16.73 -3.74
C GLU A 447 -3.24 16.65 -2.30
N VAL A 448 -2.08 17.22 -2.03
CA VAL A 448 -1.42 17.20 -0.72
C VAL A 448 -1.50 18.58 -0.09
N GLY A 449 -2.06 18.69 1.11
CA GLY A 449 -2.01 19.93 1.88
C GLY A 449 -0.57 20.25 2.30
N GLN A 450 -0.08 19.58 3.33
CA GLN A 450 1.31 19.68 3.77
C GLN A 450 2.01 18.32 3.68
N ALA A 451 3.14 18.29 2.99
CA ALA A 451 3.97 17.11 2.77
C ALA A 451 5.41 17.40 3.24
N PRO A 452 5.71 17.35 4.54
CA PRO A 452 7.04 17.72 5.03
C PRO A 452 8.15 16.89 4.38
N HIS A 453 7.92 15.59 4.14
CA HIS A 453 8.89 14.71 3.45
C HIS A 453 8.16 13.78 2.48
N THR A 454 8.20 14.06 1.17
CA THR A 454 7.49 13.21 0.20
C THR A 454 8.13 13.22 -1.18
N THR A 455 8.45 12.03 -1.68
CA THR A 455 8.66 11.79 -3.11
C THR A 455 7.35 11.31 -3.72
N LEU A 456 6.88 11.97 -4.78
CA LEU A 456 5.61 11.67 -5.44
C LEU A 456 5.86 11.52 -6.94
N GLU A 457 5.50 10.40 -7.52
CA GLU A 457 5.37 10.27 -8.97
C GLU A 457 3.89 10.10 -9.34
N VAL A 458 3.40 10.91 -10.26
CA VAL A 458 2.04 10.84 -10.78
C VAL A 458 2.11 10.62 -12.27
N THR A 459 1.57 9.50 -12.76
CA THR A 459 1.42 9.23 -14.20
C THR A 459 -0.06 9.24 -14.57
N GLN A 460 -0.44 10.06 -15.55
CA GLN A 460 -1.80 10.11 -16.08
C GLN A 460 -1.78 9.85 -17.59
N GLU A 461 -2.45 8.79 -18.02
CA GLU A 461 -2.69 8.53 -19.44
C GLU A 461 -4.16 8.83 -19.78
N ILE A 462 -4.38 9.85 -20.60
CA ILE A 462 -5.71 10.39 -20.90
C ILE A 462 -5.97 10.33 -22.40
N GLY A 463 -6.99 9.57 -22.81
CA GLY A 463 -7.41 9.50 -24.21
C GLY A 463 -7.91 10.86 -24.70
N ARG A 464 -8.96 11.39 -24.08
CA ARG A 464 -9.51 12.71 -24.44
C ARG A 464 -9.87 13.55 -23.22
N VAL A 465 -9.40 14.79 -23.17
CA VAL A 465 -9.95 15.85 -22.31
C VAL A 465 -11.06 16.57 -23.07
N ALA A 466 -12.29 16.55 -22.56
CA ALA A 466 -13.43 17.22 -23.16
C ALA A 466 -13.32 18.76 -23.06
N PRO A 467 -14.11 19.53 -23.82
CA PRO A 467 -14.12 20.98 -23.70
C PRO A 467 -14.41 21.43 -22.26
N GLY A 468 -13.54 22.26 -21.69
CA GLY A 468 -13.63 22.71 -20.29
C GLY A 468 -13.08 21.74 -19.23
N GLY A 469 -12.65 20.53 -19.62
CA GLY A 469 -12.08 19.55 -18.70
C GLY A 469 -10.68 19.92 -18.19
N GLU A 470 -10.35 19.56 -16.95
CA GLU A 470 -9.08 19.91 -16.31
C GLU A 470 -8.38 18.66 -15.75
N ALA A 471 -7.15 18.41 -16.19
CA ALA A 471 -6.30 17.37 -15.61
C ALA A 471 -5.13 18.01 -14.83
N LEU A 472 -5.03 17.67 -13.56
CA LEU A 472 -4.00 18.10 -12.63
C LEU A 472 -3.21 16.88 -12.15
N GLY A 473 -1.89 16.88 -12.30
CA GLY A 473 -1.03 15.80 -11.83
C GLY A 473 -0.93 15.81 -10.31
N ALA A 474 -0.33 16.84 -9.73
CA ALA A 474 -0.25 17.03 -8.29
C ALA A 474 -0.59 18.46 -7.88
N ARG A 475 -1.36 18.66 -6.81
CA ARG A 475 -1.48 19.95 -6.11
C ARG A 475 -0.88 19.82 -4.72
N ILE A 476 0.00 20.73 -4.33
CA ILE A 476 0.73 20.67 -3.06
C ILE A 476 0.75 22.05 -2.41
N GLU A 477 0.29 22.21 -1.17
CA GLU A 477 0.34 23.53 -0.49
C GLU A 477 1.71 23.79 0.13
N SER A 478 2.35 22.79 0.73
CA SER A 478 3.74 22.93 1.19
C SER A 478 4.49 21.60 1.19
N ILE A 479 5.79 21.67 0.88
CA ILE A 479 6.74 20.55 0.96
C ILE A 479 8.03 21.04 1.63
N ALA A 480 8.54 20.30 2.63
CA ALA A 480 9.78 20.69 3.32
C ALA A 480 11.02 20.04 2.67
N ALA A 481 10.94 18.76 2.26
CA ALA A 481 11.94 18.08 1.44
C ALA A 481 11.31 16.97 0.57
N GLY A 482 11.85 16.74 -0.62
CA GLY A 482 11.39 15.66 -1.52
C GLY A 482 11.38 16.03 -3.01
N VAL A 483 10.96 15.09 -3.84
CA VAL A 483 10.89 15.25 -5.31
C VAL A 483 9.51 14.88 -5.84
N ILE A 484 8.87 15.79 -6.55
CA ILE A 484 7.59 15.53 -7.22
C ILE A 484 7.82 15.41 -8.73
N HIS A 485 7.38 14.30 -9.28
CA HIS A 485 7.32 13.98 -10.69
C HIS A 485 5.84 13.91 -11.11
N ALA A 486 5.44 14.67 -12.12
CA ALA A 486 4.16 14.48 -12.79
C ALA A 486 4.39 14.22 -14.28
N ILE A 487 3.89 13.10 -14.77
CA ILE A 487 3.99 12.59 -16.14
C ILE A 487 2.57 12.53 -16.70
N GLN A 488 2.25 13.36 -17.69
CA GLN A 488 0.93 13.34 -18.32
C GLN A 488 1.09 13.01 -19.80
N LYS A 489 0.43 11.92 -20.23
CA LYS A 489 0.34 11.48 -21.63
C LYS A 489 -1.10 11.69 -22.08
N VAL A 490 -1.32 12.61 -23.02
CA VAL A 490 -2.68 12.98 -23.47
C VAL A 490 -2.76 12.89 -24.99
N GLU A 491 -3.76 12.18 -25.51
CA GLU A 491 -3.93 12.02 -26.97
C GLU A 491 -4.71 13.19 -27.59
N HIS A 492 -5.71 13.75 -26.89
CA HIS A 492 -6.48 14.89 -27.38
C HIS A 492 -6.96 15.83 -26.26
N ILE A 493 -6.81 17.15 -26.48
CA ILE A 493 -7.30 18.20 -25.58
C ILE A 493 -8.34 19.03 -26.33
N GLY A 494 -9.59 19.01 -25.84
CA GLY A 494 -10.68 19.81 -26.38
C GLY A 494 -10.54 21.31 -26.09
N PRO A 495 -11.30 22.18 -26.79
CA PRO A 495 -11.27 23.62 -26.58
C PRO A 495 -11.50 24.02 -25.11
N GLY A 496 -10.59 24.81 -24.55
CA GLY A 496 -10.67 25.25 -23.15
C GLY A 496 -10.28 24.20 -22.11
N GLY A 497 -9.84 23.00 -22.53
CA GLY A 497 -9.27 22.00 -21.64
C GLY A 497 -7.92 22.44 -21.06
N LYS A 498 -7.63 22.05 -19.81
CA LYS A 498 -6.42 22.44 -19.08
C LYS A 498 -5.62 21.22 -18.63
N LEU A 499 -4.30 21.31 -18.77
CA LEU A 499 -3.35 20.36 -18.21
C LEU A 499 -2.40 21.09 -17.28
N THR A 500 -2.35 20.66 -16.02
CA THR A 500 -1.44 21.19 -15.00
C THR A 500 -0.65 20.02 -14.44
N GLY A 501 0.67 20.02 -14.59
CA GLY A 501 1.51 18.95 -14.03
C GLY A 501 1.57 19.01 -12.51
N ILE A 502 2.11 20.11 -11.98
CA ILE A 502 2.24 20.33 -10.53
C ILE A 502 1.75 21.75 -10.21
N SER A 503 0.94 21.92 -9.16
CA SER A 503 0.48 23.20 -8.65
C SER A 503 0.94 23.39 -7.21
N LEU A 504 1.68 24.48 -6.92
CA LEU A 504 2.16 24.82 -5.58
C LEU A 504 1.43 26.06 -5.05
N ARG A 505 0.85 26.01 -3.84
CA ARG A 505 0.17 27.16 -3.19
C ARG A 505 0.87 27.57 -1.90
N ARG A 506 1.56 28.71 -1.88
CA ARG A 506 2.14 29.29 -0.65
C ARG A 506 1.05 29.63 0.37
N THR A 507 1.18 29.11 1.60
CA THR A 507 0.43 29.58 2.77
C THR A 507 0.98 30.94 3.21
N GLY A 508 0.47 32.00 2.59
CA GLY A 508 0.85 33.37 2.94
C GLY A 508 0.26 34.41 2.01
N ASP A 509 -1.07 34.51 1.96
CA ASP A 509 -1.74 35.80 1.73
C ASP A 509 -3.22 35.72 2.14
N ARG A 510 -3.48 35.97 3.42
CA ARG A 510 -4.79 36.39 3.94
C ARG A 510 -4.61 37.70 4.69
N SER A 511 -4.13 38.73 3.99
CA SER A 511 -4.15 40.10 4.50
C SER A 511 -4.04 41.13 3.37
N ALA A 512 -5.16 41.38 2.70
CA ALA A 512 -5.47 42.71 2.17
C ALA A 512 -6.99 42.82 2.00
N GLN A 513 -7.61 43.56 2.92
CA GLN A 513 -9.00 44.00 2.82
C GLN A 513 -9.18 44.99 1.65
N ALA A 514 -10.41 44.97 1.11
CA ALA A 514 -11.13 46.06 0.44
C ALA A 514 -10.43 46.78 -0.73
N LEU A 515 -10.94 46.54 -1.94
CA LEU A 515 -11.32 47.56 -2.93
C LEU A 515 -12.13 46.88 -4.05
N GLN A 516 -13.38 47.30 -4.23
CA GLN A 516 -14.11 47.24 -5.50
C GLN A 516 -14.14 48.66 -6.07
N PRO A 517 -14.61 48.88 -7.31
CA PRO A 517 -14.42 48.11 -8.55
C PRO A 517 -13.88 49.04 -9.65
N ASP A 518 -13.02 48.58 -10.57
CA ASP A 518 -13.06 49.03 -11.98
C ASP A 518 -11.95 48.41 -12.84
N GLU A 519 -12.25 48.36 -14.13
CA GLU A 519 -11.39 48.00 -15.27
C GLU A 519 -11.24 46.52 -15.60
N ALA A 520 -12.31 46.03 -16.24
CA ALA A 520 -12.22 45.03 -17.29
C ALA A 520 -11.11 45.37 -18.30
N ARG A 521 -10.12 44.48 -18.47
CA ARG A 521 -9.39 44.37 -19.73
C ARG A 521 -9.06 42.92 -20.07
N VAL A 522 -9.87 42.44 -21.02
CA VAL A 522 -9.66 41.30 -21.89
C VAL A 522 -8.23 41.32 -22.45
N LEU A 523 -7.47 40.24 -22.22
CA LEU A 523 -6.41 39.84 -23.15
C LEU A 523 -6.65 38.41 -23.60
N ARG A 524 -7.19 38.34 -24.81
CA ARG A 524 -7.36 37.15 -25.64
C ARG A 524 -6.00 36.51 -25.92
N ARG A 525 -6.04 35.17 -25.99
CA ARG A 525 -5.30 34.24 -26.86
C ARG A 525 -4.03 34.77 -27.52
N GLU A 526 -2.95 34.01 -27.36
CA GLU A 526 -2.14 33.58 -28.50
C GLU A 526 -1.60 32.16 -28.29
N ARG A 527 -1.39 31.49 -29.43
CA ARG A 527 -1.53 30.05 -29.74
C ARG A 527 -0.69 29.04 -28.98
#